data_AF-A0AAW9SMK9-F1
#
_entry.id   AF-A0AAW9SMK9-F1
#
_cell.length_a   1.000
_cell.length_b   1.000
_cell.length_c   1.000
_cell.angle_alpha   90.00
_cell.angle_beta   90.00
_cell.angle_gamma   90.00
#
_symmetry.space_group_name_H-M   'P 1'
#
loop_
_entity.id
_entity.type
_entity.pdbx_description
1 polymer ?
#
loop_
_entity_poly.entity_id
_entity_poly.type
_entity_poly.pdbx_seq_one_letter_code
_entity_poly.pdbx_strand_id
1 'polypeptide(L)'
;MDIEQRKCDAFEEALRLIHKFFPESRSVFSKERGMDIYNFVAAMKFCDCKLDVSCDPFGIPSKPDLGLNKKGGFNGEYDIIFERLLNHANFLPSGRCVIIPDTINENAWSKHPVIPIVCDWKMAGQRIKELESGDLFRATSFDSLFVFESGEAMGVDHDNRFFWAKSKKRKYKK
;
A
#
# COMPACT_ATOMS: atom_id res chain seq x y z
N MET A 1 -5.80 -27.87 1.22
CA MET A 1 -5.00 -26.94 0.42
C MET A 1 -3.87 -26.46 1.32
N ASP A 2 -2.62 -26.69 0.91
CA ASP A 2 -1.43 -26.32 1.66
C ASP A 2 -1.35 -24.79 1.87
N ILE A 3 -0.86 -24.34 3.03
CA ILE A 3 -0.71 -22.92 3.36
C ILE A 3 0.23 -22.24 2.36
N GLU A 4 1.27 -22.94 1.92
CA GLU A 4 2.21 -22.43 0.92
C GLU A 4 1.54 -22.22 -0.45
N GLN A 5 0.68 -23.15 -0.89
CA GLN A 5 -0.07 -22.96 -2.13
C GLN A 5 -0.99 -21.73 -2.05
N ARG A 6 -1.68 -21.53 -0.91
CA ARG A 6 -2.54 -20.35 -0.72
C ARG A 6 -1.77 -19.04 -0.77
N LYS A 7 -0.55 -19.02 -0.24
CA LYS A 7 0.36 -17.86 -0.30
C LYS A 7 0.78 -17.57 -1.74
N CYS A 8 1.18 -18.60 -2.50
CA CYS A 8 1.51 -18.48 -3.92
C CYS A 8 0.35 -17.88 -4.72
N ASP A 9 -0.85 -18.45 -4.58
CA ASP A 9 -2.03 -18.04 -5.34
C ASP A 9 -2.43 -16.60 -5.00
N ALA A 10 -2.37 -16.23 -3.72
CA ALA A 10 -2.66 -14.87 -3.26
C ALA A 10 -1.63 -13.86 -3.80
N PHE A 11 -0.35 -14.22 -3.81
CA PHE A 11 0.71 -13.37 -4.38
C PHE A 11 0.51 -13.15 -5.87
N GLU A 12 0.30 -14.23 -6.63
CA GLU A 12 0.09 -14.16 -8.07
C GLU A 12 -1.13 -13.32 -8.45
N GLU A 13 -2.24 -13.51 -7.73
CA GLU A 13 -3.45 -12.74 -7.95
C GLU A 13 -3.26 -11.27 -7.58
N ALA A 14 -2.60 -10.98 -6.46
CA ALA A 14 -2.28 -9.61 -6.07
C ALA A 14 -1.40 -8.92 -7.12
N LEU A 15 -0.33 -9.58 -7.56
CA LEU A 15 0.56 -9.07 -8.60
C LEU A 15 -0.20 -8.79 -9.90
N ARG A 16 -1.03 -9.75 -10.35
CA ARG A 16 -1.86 -9.61 -11.56
C ARG A 16 -2.83 -8.42 -11.45
N LEU A 17 -3.48 -8.26 -10.30
CA LEU A 17 -4.41 -7.16 -10.06
C LEU A 17 -3.69 -5.82 -9.98
N ILE A 18 -2.55 -5.74 -9.30
CA ILE A 18 -1.74 -4.52 -9.23
C ILE A 18 -1.25 -4.11 -10.62
N HIS A 19 -0.76 -5.05 -11.44
CA HIS A 19 -0.39 -4.76 -12.83
C HIS A 19 -1.57 -4.34 -13.71
N LYS A 20 -2.80 -4.72 -13.33
CA LYS A 20 -4.03 -4.27 -13.96
C LYS A 20 -4.37 -2.85 -13.48
N PHE A 21 -4.40 -2.63 -12.17
CA PHE A 21 -4.89 -1.41 -11.49
C PHE A 21 -3.88 -0.25 -11.58
N PHE A 22 -2.60 -0.54 -11.48
CA PHE A 22 -1.51 0.42 -11.53
C PHE A 22 -0.42 -0.08 -12.49
N PRO A 23 -0.65 -0.01 -13.82
CA PRO A 23 0.23 -0.65 -14.83
C PRO A 23 1.69 -0.18 -14.84
N GLU A 24 2.00 0.96 -14.22
CA GLU A 24 3.35 1.48 -14.02
C GLU A 24 4.20 0.59 -13.11
N SER A 25 3.58 -0.28 -12.31
CA SER A 25 4.26 -1.27 -11.46
C SER A 25 4.90 -2.43 -12.23
N ARG A 26 4.54 -2.67 -13.50
CA ARG A 26 5.01 -3.85 -14.27
C ARG A 26 6.52 -3.96 -14.41
N SER A 27 7.24 -2.83 -14.39
CA SER A 27 8.70 -2.80 -14.54
C SER A 27 9.45 -3.01 -13.22
N VAL A 28 8.75 -3.06 -12.08
CA VAL A 28 9.36 -3.10 -10.74
C VAL A 28 8.81 -4.22 -9.87
N PHE A 29 7.54 -4.61 -10.02
CA PHE A 29 6.96 -5.76 -9.35
C PHE A 29 6.97 -7.00 -10.24
N SER A 30 7.57 -8.06 -9.73
CA SER A 30 7.54 -9.40 -10.33
C SER A 30 7.67 -10.45 -9.23
N LYS A 31 7.53 -11.74 -9.58
CA LYS A 31 7.81 -12.83 -8.61
C LYS A 31 9.25 -12.77 -8.11
N GLU A 32 10.18 -12.42 -9.00
CA GLU A 32 11.61 -12.38 -8.74
C GLU A 32 12.06 -11.14 -7.99
N ARG A 33 11.29 -10.04 -8.03
CA ARG A 33 11.62 -8.80 -7.32
C ARG A 33 10.77 -8.57 -6.08
N GLY A 34 9.65 -9.28 -5.99
CA GLY A 34 8.70 -9.11 -4.91
C GLY A 34 7.82 -7.85 -5.06
N MET A 35 7.13 -7.53 -3.97
CA MET A 35 6.30 -6.34 -3.82
C MET A 35 6.66 -5.65 -2.50
N ASP A 36 7.58 -4.70 -2.56
CA ASP A 36 8.06 -3.91 -1.41
C ASP A 36 7.87 -2.41 -1.64
N ILE A 37 8.06 -1.61 -0.59
CA ILE A 37 7.86 -0.16 -0.64
C ILE A 37 8.81 0.53 -1.62
N TYR A 38 10.06 0.09 -1.76
CA TYR A 38 11.04 0.75 -2.63
C TYR A 38 10.66 0.59 -4.09
N ASN A 39 10.31 -0.62 -4.49
CA ASN A 39 9.76 -0.93 -5.80
C ASN A 39 8.43 -0.20 -6.03
N PHE A 40 7.59 -0.09 -5.00
CA PHE A 40 6.32 0.64 -5.11
C PHE A 40 6.53 2.13 -5.36
N VAL A 41 7.41 2.78 -4.59
CA VAL A 41 7.78 4.19 -4.77
C VAL A 41 8.46 4.39 -6.14
N ALA A 42 9.26 3.43 -6.61
CA ALA A 42 9.82 3.46 -7.95
C ALA A 42 8.72 3.42 -9.03
N ALA A 43 7.66 2.61 -8.86
CA ALA A 43 6.49 2.65 -9.74
C ALA A 43 5.79 4.03 -9.70
N MET A 44 5.60 4.57 -8.49
CA MET A 44 4.93 5.86 -8.30
C MET A 44 5.69 7.03 -8.90
N LYS A 45 7.02 6.97 -9.02
CA LYS A 45 7.82 8.02 -9.67
C LYS A 45 7.47 8.21 -11.15
N PHE A 46 6.92 7.19 -11.81
CA PHE A 46 6.34 7.34 -13.16
C PHE A 46 4.98 8.08 -13.14
N CYS A 47 4.38 8.25 -11.97
CA CYS A 47 3.02 8.73 -11.71
C CYS A 47 2.97 9.91 -10.72
N ASP A 48 3.69 11.02 -10.98
CA ASP A 48 3.64 12.26 -10.18
C ASP A 48 3.57 12.03 -8.65
N CYS A 49 4.43 11.12 -8.17
CA CYS A 49 4.47 10.66 -6.79
C CYS A 49 4.41 11.82 -5.80
N LYS A 50 3.54 11.68 -4.80
CA LYS A 50 3.44 12.55 -3.65
C LYS A 50 3.95 11.83 -2.42
N LEU A 51 4.49 12.63 -1.51
CA LEU A 51 5.08 12.20 -0.25
C LEU A 51 4.62 13.18 0.82
N ASP A 52 4.30 12.68 2.01
CA ASP A 52 4.17 13.45 3.25
C ASP A 52 5.00 12.76 4.34
N VAL A 53 6.01 13.47 4.86
CA VAL A 53 6.89 13.02 5.96
C VAL A 53 6.52 13.67 7.30
N SER A 54 5.38 14.34 7.41
CA SER A 54 4.97 15.04 8.64
C SER A 54 4.80 14.13 9.86
N CYS A 55 4.62 12.83 9.64
CA CYS A 55 4.51 11.81 10.67
C CYS A 55 5.81 11.05 10.93
N ASP A 56 6.89 11.37 10.21
CA ASP A 56 8.20 10.74 10.38
C ASP A 56 8.79 11.12 11.76
N PRO A 57 9.03 10.15 12.65
CA PRO A 57 9.53 10.43 14.00
C PRO A 57 10.99 10.91 14.02
N PHE A 58 11.75 10.63 12.96
CA PHE A 58 13.14 11.05 12.82
C PHE A 58 13.27 12.42 12.15
N GLY A 59 12.22 12.86 11.44
CA GLY A 59 12.20 14.15 10.76
C GLY A 59 13.18 14.26 9.59
N ILE A 60 13.56 13.12 8.98
CA ILE A 60 14.56 13.04 7.92
C ILE A 60 13.96 12.33 6.69
N PRO A 61 13.80 13.03 5.55
CA PRO A 61 14.19 14.41 5.27
C PRO A 61 13.21 15.46 5.83
N SER A 62 13.66 16.71 5.99
CA SER A 62 12.85 17.81 6.55
C SER A 62 11.64 18.26 5.69
N LYS A 63 11.43 17.67 4.50
CA LYS A 63 10.36 17.99 3.55
C LYS A 63 10.07 16.77 2.68
N PRO A 64 8.83 16.57 2.18
CA PRO A 64 7.65 17.46 2.30
C PRO A 64 6.75 17.20 3.52
N ASP A 65 6.46 18.23 4.33
CA ASP A 65 5.36 18.21 5.32
C ASP A 65 4.09 18.73 4.64
N LEU A 66 3.11 17.84 4.43
CA LEU A 66 1.79 18.19 3.85
C LEU A 66 0.67 18.18 4.91
N GLY A 67 1.03 18.08 6.18
CA GLY A 67 0.12 18.24 7.32
C GLY A 67 -0.71 17.02 7.69
N LEU A 68 -0.34 15.80 7.27
CA LEU A 68 -1.01 14.57 7.74
C LEU A 68 -0.97 14.45 9.28
N ASN A 69 0.15 14.77 9.90
CA ASN A 69 0.29 14.76 11.37
C ASN A 69 -0.71 15.71 12.06
N LYS A 70 -0.90 16.92 11.51
CA LYS A 70 -1.89 17.90 12.01
C LYS A 70 -3.34 17.40 11.92
N LYS A 71 -3.62 16.43 11.04
CA LYS A 71 -4.92 15.78 10.89
C LYS A 71 -5.09 14.55 11.81
N GLY A 72 -4.10 14.26 12.66
CA GLY A 72 -4.07 13.11 13.56
C GLY A 72 -3.12 11.98 13.12
N GLY A 73 -2.41 12.14 12.00
CA GLY A 73 -1.37 11.19 11.57
C GLY A 73 -1.87 9.76 11.45
N PHE A 74 -1.18 8.83 12.10
CA PHE A 74 -1.56 7.43 12.23
C PHE A 74 -2.22 7.08 13.57
N ASN A 75 -2.75 8.08 14.29
CA ASN A 75 -3.45 7.87 15.56
C ASN A 75 -4.94 7.55 15.32
N GLY A 76 -5.48 6.63 16.13
CA GLY A 76 -6.88 6.23 16.13
C GLY A 76 -7.12 4.81 15.61
N GLU A 77 -8.38 4.49 15.34
CA GLU A 77 -8.81 3.20 14.78
C GLU A 77 -8.40 3.06 13.30
N TYR A 78 -8.16 1.83 12.84
CA TYR A 78 -7.75 1.54 11.46
C TYR A 78 -8.65 2.16 10.39
N ASP A 79 -9.97 2.11 10.57
CA ASP A 79 -10.92 2.69 9.63
C ASP A 79 -10.77 4.23 9.55
N ILE A 80 -10.53 4.87 10.70
CA ILE A 80 -10.32 6.32 10.80
C ILE A 80 -8.99 6.72 10.15
N ILE A 81 -7.93 5.96 10.39
CA ILE A 81 -6.62 6.19 9.77
C ILE A 81 -6.75 6.03 8.25
N PHE A 82 -7.36 4.94 7.79
CA PHE A 82 -7.54 4.67 6.37
C PHE A 82 -8.35 5.78 5.66
N GLU A 83 -9.46 6.21 6.25
CA GLU A 83 -10.26 7.33 5.73
C GLU A 83 -9.45 8.64 5.70
N ARG A 84 -8.66 8.91 6.74
CA ARG A 84 -7.77 10.07 6.80
C ARG A 84 -6.73 10.05 5.68
N LEU A 85 -6.13 8.89 5.37
CA LEU A 85 -5.17 8.74 4.28
C LEU A 85 -5.81 9.00 2.92
N LEU A 86 -7.01 8.46 2.66
CA LEU A 86 -7.77 8.72 1.42
C LEU A 86 -8.07 10.22 1.25
N ASN A 87 -8.56 10.85 2.32
CA ASN A 87 -8.86 12.28 2.34
C ASN A 87 -7.60 13.14 2.16
N HIS A 88 -6.48 12.74 2.77
CA HIS A 88 -5.21 13.43 2.61
C HIS A 88 -4.68 13.32 1.17
N ALA A 89 -4.82 12.16 0.54
CA ALA A 89 -4.41 11.91 -0.83
C ALA A 89 -5.38 12.47 -1.90
N ASN A 90 -6.54 12.98 -1.51
CA ASN A 90 -7.66 13.33 -2.39
C ASN A 90 -8.05 12.15 -3.31
N PHE A 91 -8.18 10.97 -2.71
CA PHE A 91 -8.56 9.74 -3.39
C PHE A 91 -10.06 9.49 -3.26
N LEU A 92 -10.67 9.05 -4.36
CA LEU A 92 -12.06 8.61 -4.44
C LEU A 92 -12.08 7.19 -5.03
N PRO A 93 -11.58 6.20 -4.28
CA PRO A 93 -11.39 4.86 -4.83
C PRO A 93 -12.73 4.22 -5.19
N SER A 94 -12.68 3.28 -6.14
CA SER A 94 -13.84 2.45 -6.50
C SER A 94 -13.41 1.01 -6.80
N GLY A 95 -14.37 0.08 -6.66
CA GLY A 95 -14.16 -1.35 -6.91
C GLY A 95 -13.28 -2.02 -5.85
N ARG A 96 -12.32 -2.81 -6.29
CA ARG A 96 -11.46 -3.59 -5.40
C ARG A 96 -10.23 -2.82 -4.92
N CYS A 97 -9.74 -3.21 -3.75
CA CYS A 97 -8.45 -2.81 -3.20
C CYS A 97 -7.57 -4.05 -3.03
N VAL A 98 -6.31 -3.95 -3.44
CA VAL A 98 -5.26 -4.90 -3.10
C VAL A 98 -4.44 -4.29 -1.96
N ILE A 99 -4.30 -5.04 -0.88
CA ILE A 99 -3.55 -4.66 0.32
C ILE A 99 -2.34 -5.59 0.42
N ILE A 100 -1.15 -5.01 0.47
CA ILE A 100 0.10 -5.70 0.77
C ILE A 100 0.53 -5.21 2.16
N PRO A 101 0.40 -6.05 3.21
CA PRO A 101 0.53 -5.54 4.56
C PRO A 101 1.97 -5.44 5.08
N ASP A 102 2.92 -6.03 4.35
CA ASP A 102 4.36 -5.80 4.51
C ASP A 102 5.10 -6.14 3.22
N THR A 103 6.38 -5.79 3.14
CA THR A 103 7.26 -6.20 2.05
C THR A 103 7.19 -7.70 1.80
N ILE A 104 7.04 -8.06 0.53
CA ILE A 104 7.18 -9.43 0.07
C ILE A 104 8.45 -9.43 -0.77
N ASN A 105 9.58 -9.84 -0.19
CA ASN A 105 10.86 -9.79 -0.88
C ASN A 105 11.08 -11.01 -1.79
N GLU A 106 12.06 -10.88 -2.69
CA GLU A 106 12.47 -11.91 -3.65
C GLU A 106 12.96 -13.24 -3.02
N ASN A 107 13.60 -13.17 -1.85
CA ASN A 107 14.35 -14.31 -1.27
C ASN A 107 13.65 -14.99 -0.07
N ALA A 108 12.54 -14.43 0.40
CA ALA A 108 11.84 -14.87 1.61
C ALA A 108 10.32 -14.95 1.42
N TRP A 109 9.80 -14.73 0.20
CA TRP A 109 8.38 -14.93 -0.07
C TRP A 109 7.91 -16.37 0.21
N SER A 110 8.78 -17.38 0.32
CA SER A 110 8.40 -18.74 0.70
C SER A 110 8.61 -19.07 2.19
N LYS A 111 9.28 -18.19 2.93
CA LYS A 111 9.65 -18.44 4.35
C LYS A 111 8.78 -17.63 5.31
N HIS A 112 8.55 -16.35 5.02
CA HIS A 112 7.66 -15.48 5.80
C HIS A 112 7.02 -14.38 4.92
N PRO A 113 6.32 -14.70 3.83
CA PRO A 113 5.53 -13.70 3.10
C PRO A 113 4.30 -13.29 3.93
N VAL A 114 3.98 -12.01 3.93
CA VAL A 114 2.64 -11.58 4.32
C VAL A 114 1.68 -11.95 3.20
N ILE A 115 0.49 -12.47 3.53
CA ILE A 115 -0.53 -12.85 2.54
C ILE A 115 -1.23 -11.57 2.05
N PRO A 116 -1.13 -11.19 0.77
CA PRO A 116 -1.88 -10.07 0.24
C PRO A 116 -3.38 -10.29 0.36
N ILE A 117 -4.13 -9.21 0.59
CA ILE A 117 -5.59 -9.25 0.69
C ILE A 117 -6.19 -8.53 -0.53
N VAL A 118 -7.19 -9.15 -1.13
CA VAL A 118 -8.05 -8.50 -2.14
C VAL A 118 -9.45 -8.38 -1.54
N CYS A 119 -9.96 -7.15 -1.49
CA CYS A 119 -11.29 -6.86 -0.92
C CYS A 119 -11.97 -5.69 -1.63
N ASP A 120 -13.24 -5.43 -1.30
CA ASP A 120 -13.87 -4.15 -1.66
C ASP A 120 -13.17 -3.01 -0.91
N TRP A 121 -12.90 -1.89 -1.58
CA TRP A 121 -12.17 -0.78 -0.96
C TRP A 121 -12.82 -0.25 0.32
N LYS A 122 -14.16 -0.34 0.45
CA LYS A 122 -14.89 0.08 1.65
C LYS A 122 -14.60 -0.79 2.86
N MET A 123 -14.14 -2.01 2.63
CA MET A 123 -13.81 -2.98 3.67
C MET A 123 -12.33 -2.93 4.05
N ALA A 124 -11.49 -2.15 3.34
CA ALA A 124 -10.04 -2.20 3.51
C ALA A 124 -9.60 -1.93 4.96
N GLY A 125 -10.17 -0.91 5.61
CA GLY A 125 -9.92 -0.62 7.03
C GLY A 125 -10.21 -1.80 7.96
N GLN A 126 -11.34 -2.48 7.74
CA GLN A 126 -11.74 -3.67 8.50
C GLN A 126 -10.84 -4.87 8.21
N ARG A 127 -10.45 -5.08 6.95
CA ARG A 127 -9.56 -6.18 6.55
C ARG A 127 -8.16 -6.04 7.16
N ILE A 128 -7.69 -4.82 7.41
CA ILE A 128 -6.43 -4.58 8.13
C ILE A 128 -6.53 -5.07 9.58
N LYS A 129 -7.67 -4.88 10.25
CA LYS A 129 -7.88 -5.35 11.65
C LYS A 129 -7.76 -6.86 11.80
N GLU A 130 -8.05 -7.62 10.74
CA GLU A 130 -7.96 -9.07 10.74
C GLU A 130 -6.53 -9.62 10.64
N LEU A 131 -5.55 -8.76 10.34
CA LEU A 131 -4.16 -9.17 10.27
C LEU A 131 -3.61 -9.39 11.68
N GLU A 132 -3.15 -10.62 11.93
CA GLU A 132 -2.62 -11.07 13.23
C GLU A 132 -1.43 -10.22 13.74
N SER A 133 -0.81 -9.42 12.87
CA SER A 133 0.29 -8.51 13.20
C SER A 133 -0.12 -7.20 13.91
N GLY A 134 -1.42 -6.97 14.12
CA GLY A 134 -1.94 -6.06 15.15
C GLY A 134 -1.68 -4.56 15.03
N ASP A 135 -0.69 -4.10 14.25
CA ASP A 135 -0.21 -2.71 14.27
C ASP A 135 0.32 -2.21 12.90
N LEU A 136 -0.42 -2.40 11.79
CA LEU A 136 0.03 -1.99 10.44
C LEU A 136 0.45 -0.51 10.32
N PHE A 137 -0.19 0.36 11.11
CA PHE A 137 0.07 1.80 11.15
C PHE A 137 0.75 2.27 12.44
N ARG A 138 1.10 1.34 13.34
CA ARG A 138 1.59 1.65 14.70
C ARG A 138 2.89 0.95 15.04
N ALA A 139 3.21 -0.16 14.38
CA ALA A 139 4.45 -0.88 14.56
C ALA A 139 5.48 -0.35 13.56
N THR A 140 6.62 0.05 14.09
CA THR A 140 7.79 0.63 13.40
C THR A 140 8.53 -0.38 12.52
N SER A 141 7.82 -1.31 11.88
CA SER A 141 8.45 -2.45 11.19
C SER A 141 7.68 -2.97 9.97
N PHE A 142 6.53 -2.38 9.61
CA PHE A 142 5.74 -2.86 8.48
C PHE A 142 5.59 -1.80 7.39
N ASP A 143 5.75 -2.22 6.14
CA ASP A 143 5.47 -1.40 4.98
C ASP A 143 4.11 -1.78 4.36
N SER A 144 3.14 -0.87 4.42
CA SER A 144 1.76 -1.14 3.99
C SER A 144 1.47 -0.52 2.63
N LEU A 145 1.08 -1.33 1.64
CA LEU A 145 0.74 -0.86 0.30
C LEU A 145 -0.74 -1.09 -0.02
N PHE A 146 -1.35 -0.12 -0.69
CA PHE A 146 -2.74 -0.15 -1.13
C PHE A 146 -2.81 0.21 -2.61
N VAL A 147 -3.45 -0.63 -3.42
CA VAL A 147 -3.67 -0.36 -4.84
C VAL A 147 -5.15 -0.57 -5.17
N PHE A 148 -5.78 0.48 -5.70
CA PHE A 148 -7.22 0.51 -5.96
C PHE A 148 -7.53 0.25 -7.42
N GLU A 149 -8.66 -0.43 -7.68
CA GLU A 149 -9.15 -0.71 -9.02
C GLU A 149 -9.42 0.56 -9.84
N SER A 150 -9.66 1.68 -9.20
CA SER A 150 -9.79 2.99 -9.83
C SER A 150 -8.46 3.60 -10.31
N GLY A 151 -7.30 3.02 -9.96
CA GLY A 151 -5.97 3.44 -10.41
C GLY A 151 -5.19 4.31 -9.42
N GLU A 152 -5.78 4.63 -8.27
CA GLU A 152 -5.10 5.19 -7.12
C GLU A 152 -4.19 4.13 -6.46
N ALA A 153 -3.05 4.59 -5.93
CA ALA A 153 -2.14 3.77 -5.15
C ALA A 153 -1.56 4.60 -4.00
N MET A 154 -1.47 4.02 -2.80
CA MET A 154 -0.87 4.68 -1.64
C MET A 154 -0.10 3.67 -0.79
N GLY A 155 0.94 4.14 -0.11
CA GLY A 155 1.77 3.31 0.76
C GLY A 155 2.21 4.06 2.00
N VAL A 156 2.46 3.32 3.07
CA VAL A 156 3.04 3.80 4.33
C VAL A 156 4.23 2.91 4.63
N ASP A 157 5.37 3.47 4.97
CA ASP A 157 6.52 2.68 5.40
C ASP A 157 6.69 2.66 6.92
N HIS A 158 7.62 1.83 7.37
CA HIS A 158 7.98 1.67 8.79
C HIS A 158 8.46 2.95 9.49
N ASP A 159 8.83 3.99 8.73
CA ASP A 159 9.18 5.32 9.24
C ASP A 159 7.98 6.29 9.25
N ASN A 160 6.76 5.79 9.06
CA ASN A 160 5.53 6.59 8.98
C ASN A 160 5.54 7.63 7.86
N ARG A 161 6.24 7.36 6.75
CA ARG A 161 6.20 8.22 5.56
C ARG A 161 5.06 7.78 4.66
N PHE A 162 4.23 8.73 4.24
CA PHE A 162 3.06 8.44 3.41
C PHE A 162 3.33 8.79 1.94
N PHE A 163 3.16 7.81 1.06
CA PHE A 163 3.36 7.94 -0.39
C PHE A 163 2.04 7.73 -1.12
N TRP A 164 1.78 8.48 -2.17
CA TRP A 164 0.63 8.20 -3.03
C TRP A 164 0.79 8.71 -4.45
N ALA A 165 0.07 8.07 -5.38
CA ALA A 165 0.06 8.39 -6.79
C ALA A 165 -1.24 7.95 -7.46
N LYS A 166 -1.54 8.52 -8.63
CA LYS A 166 -2.61 8.05 -9.52
C LYS A 166 -2.01 7.55 -10.82
N SER A 167 -2.43 6.37 -11.27
CA SER A 167 -1.97 5.81 -12.54
C SER A 167 -2.29 6.77 -13.69
N LYS A 168 -1.31 6.99 -14.57
CA LYS A 168 -1.48 7.78 -15.80
C LYS A 168 -2.05 6.91 -16.93
N LYS A 169 -1.87 5.60 -16.83
CA LYS A 169 -2.31 4.60 -17.83
C LYS A 169 -3.75 4.13 -17.61
N ARG A 170 -4.28 4.25 -16.38
CA ARG A 170 -5.69 3.93 -16.08
C ARG A 170 -6.59 5.06 -16.59
N LYS A 171 -7.28 4.85 -17.71
CA LYS A 171 -8.33 5.77 -18.16
C LYS A 171 -9.64 5.42 -17.44
N TYR A 172 -10.20 6.35 -16.69
CA TYR A 172 -11.55 6.24 -16.14
C TYR A 172 -12.53 5.96 -17.30
N LYS A 173 -13.10 4.76 -17.35
CA LYS A 173 -14.39 4.60 -18.02
C LYS A 173 -15.41 5.19 -17.04
N LYS A 174 -15.79 6.45 -17.29
CA LYS A 174 -17.02 7.01 -16.71
C LYS A 174 -18.21 6.18 -17.19
#